data_AF-A0A3M4RPP0-F1
#
_entry.id   AF-A0A3M4RPP0-F1
#
_cell.length_a   1.000
_cell.length_b   1.000
_cell.length_c   1.000
_cell.angle_alpha   90.00
_cell.angle_beta   90.00
_cell.angle_gamma   90.00
#
_symmetry.space_group_name_H-M   'P 1'
#
loop_
_entity.id
_entity.type
_entity.pdbx_description
1 polymer ?
#
loop_
_entity_poly.entity_id
_entity_poly.type
_entity_poly.pdbx_seq_one_letter_code
_entity_poly.pdbx_strand_id
1 'polypeptide(L)'
;MPERIKASYEGAADGRRSATWDAPDTGVNSLIMPALRNLRSRSRAAVRNDPYAANAIDRRVSNLIGTGITPQPRIADKELRRIFQETWEDWVDESDADQLTDFYGQQALIARTVEQSGECFVRLRPRRMDDGLAVPFQLQCLAPEFVPHDKFEVTSTGNIIRAGIEFNGFGKRVAYWCYRSHPSDMTSINAGYNMLVRIPASQMLHIFEPVEPGQLRGVPRLAPVLKRLRSLDNYDDAVLFRQEVANLFAGFIRKPAVDGPPMLDPLTGAPIKVGGDGFTPMVALEPGTMQELLPGEEVEFSTPPDGGNNYPDFMRQQLMAAAAGAGLPYELMTGDMRGVNDRTIRVVLNEFRRRLEQLQFSVYVHQLCRPVRAAWMDMAVLSGALQLDDYAARRREYLRTRWVPQGWSYIHPVQDVQSRTMEINAGLASRSEMCLRTGTDAEIVDEENAADAARARRLGLNYSTLSAFDEDPDEKENP
;
A
#
# COMPACT_ATOMS: atom_id res chain seq x y z
N MET A 1 -8.87 -54.72 16.92
CA MET A 1 -8.63 -53.31 17.23
C MET A 1 -8.03 -52.67 15.99
N PRO A 2 -8.67 -51.68 15.34
CA PRO A 2 -8.13 -51.10 14.12
C PRO A 2 -6.81 -50.39 14.43
N GLU A 3 -5.83 -50.62 13.55
CA GLU A 3 -4.53 -49.96 13.59
C GLU A 3 -4.69 -48.44 13.65
N ARG A 4 -3.91 -47.79 14.53
CA ARG A 4 -3.75 -46.34 14.58
C ARG A 4 -3.51 -45.83 13.16
N ILE A 5 -4.48 -45.12 12.60
CA ILE A 5 -4.27 -44.26 11.45
C ILE A 5 -3.19 -43.27 11.88
N LYS A 6 -1.92 -43.56 11.55
CA LYS A 6 -0.84 -42.59 11.65
C LYS A 6 -1.23 -41.45 10.72
N ALA A 7 -1.20 -40.21 11.22
CA ALA A 7 -1.42 -39.02 10.42
C ALA A 7 -0.66 -39.15 9.10
N SER A 8 -1.38 -39.27 7.98
CA SER A 8 -0.79 -39.66 6.69
C SER A 8 -0.05 -38.52 6.00
N TYR A 9 -0.15 -37.30 6.55
CA TYR A 9 0.60 -36.12 6.12
C TYR A 9 1.68 -35.78 7.15
N GLU A 10 2.92 -35.60 6.70
CA GLU A 10 4.07 -35.27 7.58
C GLU A 10 3.86 -33.99 8.38
N GLY A 11 3.15 -33.00 7.82
CA GLY A 11 2.78 -31.76 8.51
C GLY A 11 1.74 -31.91 9.63
N ALA A 12 1.06 -33.05 9.73
CA ALA A 12 0.10 -33.36 10.79
C ALA A 12 0.70 -34.32 11.85
N ALA A 13 1.99 -34.65 11.75
CA ALA A 13 2.64 -35.55 12.68
C ALA A 13 3.01 -34.83 13.98
N ASP A 14 2.59 -35.37 15.13
CA ASP A 14 2.89 -34.85 16.47
C ASP A 14 4.31 -35.21 16.96
N GLY A 15 5.31 -35.19 16.06
CA GLY A 15 6.71 -35.48 16.40
C GLY A 15 7.41 -34.35 17.16
N ARG A 16 8.65 -34.58 17.62
CA ARG A 16 9.48 -33.54 18.27
C ARG A 16 9.63 -32.26 17.46
N ARG A 17 9.55 -32.35 16.12
CA ARG A 17 9.61 -31.19 15.20
C ARG A 17 8.34 -30.32 15.26
N SER A 18 7.21 -30.89 15.67
CA SER A 18 5.91 -30.21 15.79
C SER A 18 5.58 -29.83 17.24
N ALA A 19 6.38 -30.25 18.22
CA ALA A 19 6.11 -30.03 19.65
C ALA A 19 6.03 -28.55 20.06
N THR A 20 6.66 -27.65 19.30
CA THR A 20 6.58 -26.19 19.49
C THR A 20 5.69 -25.50 18.45
N TRP A 21 5.06 -26.25 17.54
CA TRP A 21 4.16 -25.71 16.54
C TRP A 21 2.75 -25.59 17.15
N ASP A 22 2.43 -24.40 17.64
CA ASP A 22 1.08 -24.07 18.07
C ASP A 22 0.23 -23.64 16.86
N ALA A 23 -0.72 -24.49 16.46
CA ALA A 23 -1.64 -24.27 15.34
C ALA A 23 -3.11 -24.49 15.78
N PRO A 24 -3.69 -23.57 16.57
CA PRO A 24 -5.02 -23.76 17.13
C PRO A 24 -6.10 -23.65 16.05
N ASP A 25 -7.03 -24.61 16.04
CA ASP A 25 -8.24 -24.60 15.19
C ASP A 25 -9.22 -23.53 15.69
N THR A 26 -8.98 -22.29 15.31
CA THR A 26 -9.70 -21.11 15.78
C THR A 26 -10.26 -20.33 14.61
N GLY A 27 -11.54 -19.97 14.70
CA GLY A 27 -12.20 -19.21 13.64
C GLY A 27 -11.57 -17.84 13.42
N VAL A 28 -11.49 -17.41 12.15
CA VAL A 28 -10.84 -16.17 11.72
C VAL A 28 -11.19 -14.94 12.55
N ASN A 29 -12.48 -14.77 12.89
CA ASN A 29 -12.93 -13.60 13.64
C ASN A 29 -12.39 -13.61 15.08
N SER A 30 -12.32 -14.77 15.72
CA SER A 30 -11.79 -14.91 17.08
C SER A 30 -10.28 -14.61 17.13
N LEU A 31 -9.56 -14.89 16.05
CA LEU A 31 -8.14 -14.52 15.89
C LEU A 31 -7.97 -13.02 15.64
N ILE A 32 -8.75 -12.45 14.72
CA ILE A 32 -8.60 -11.06 14.30
C ILE A 32 -8.97 -10.10 15.43
N MET A 33 -10.13 -10.27 16.08
CA MET A 33 -10.69 -9.26 16.99
C MET A 33 -9.69 -8.76 18.06
N PRO A 34 -9.06 -9.63 18.88
CA PRO A 34 -8.13 -9.17 19.91
C PRO A 34 -6.81 -8.61 19.34
N ALA A 35 -6.39 -9.06 18.16
CA ALA A 35 -5.13 -8.65 17.55
C ALA A 35 -5.24 -7.33 16.76
N LEU A 36 -6.44 -7.01 16.27
CA LEU A 36 -6.65 -6.02 15.22
C LEU A 36 -6.16 -4.61 15.61
N ARG A 37 -6.46 -4.15 16.84
CA ARG A 37 -5.97 -2.86 17.35
C ARG A 37 -4.44 -2.78 17.27
N ASN A 38 -3.75 -3.78 17.82
CA ASN A 38 -2.29 -3.82 17.86
C ASN A 38 -1.68 -3.92 16.46
N LEU A 39 -2.26 -4.76 15.58
CA LEU A 39 -1.79 -4.90 14.21
C LEU A 39 -1.89 -3.59 13.44
N ARG A 40 -3.01 -2.87 13.55
CA ARG A 40 -3.18 -1.55 12.91
C ARG A 40 -2.19 -0.52 13.42
N SER A 41 -2.08 -0.37 14.74
CA SER A 41 -1.15 0.61 15.34
C SER A 41 0.30 0.33 14.95
N ARG A 42 0.72 -0.94 14.99
CA ARG A 42 2.08 -1.34 14.60
C ARG A 42 2.32 -1.19 13.11
N SER A 43 1.34 -1.51 12.27
CA SER A 43 1.43 -1.31 10.81
C SER A 43 1.59 0.16 10.44
N ARG A 44 0.79 1.05 11.06
CA ARG A 44 0.92 2.49 10.85
C ARG A 44 2.27 3.03 11.34
N ALA A 45 2.75 2.56 12.49
CA ALA A 45 4.07 2.94 13.00
C ALA A 45 5.19 2.47 12.05
N ALA A 46 5.13 1.23 11.57
CA ALA A 46 6.09 0.71 10.60
C ALA A 46 6.08 1.55 9.32
N VAL A 47 4.92 1.84 8.73
CA VAL A 47 4.83 2.65 7.52
C VAL A 47 5.33 4.09 7.71
N ARG A 48 5.32 4.63 8.93
CA ARG A 48 5.84 5.98 9.22
C ARG A 48 7.36 6.02 9.42
N ASN A 49 7.93 4.93 9.95
CA ASN A 49 9.29 4.94 10.49
C ASN A 49 10.24 3.98 9.76
N ASP A 50 9.73 2.91 9.14
CA ASP A 50 10.51 1.91 8.42
C ASP A 50 10.42 2.15 6.90
N PRO A 51 11.54 2.42 6.20
CA PRO A 51 11.54 2.78 4.80
C PRO A 51 11.06 1.64 3.89
N TYR A 52 11.31 0.38 4.26
CA TYR A 52 10.86 -0.77 3.49
C TYR A 52 9.35 -0.98 3.65
N ALA A 53 8.81 -0.78 4.85
CA ALA A 53 7.37 -0.82 5.10
C ALA A 53 6.63 0.28 4.33
N ALA A 54 7.17 1.51 4.36
CA ALA A 54 6.62 2.64 3.62
C ALA A 54 6.58 2.36 2.11
N ASN A 55 7.72 1.97 1.54
CA ASN A 55 7.83 1.67 0.11
C ASN A 55 6.96 0.47 -0.29
N ALA A 56 6.83 -0.57 0.54
CA ALA A 56 5.96 -1.70 0.25
C ALA A 56 4.49 -1.27 0.06
N ILE A 57 3.97 -0.38 0.92
CA ILE A 57 2.61 0.15 0.77
C ILE A 57 2.51 1.07 -0.44
N ASP A 58 3.45 2.00 -0.62
CA ASP A 58 3.43 2.96 -1.74
C ASP A 58 3.46 2.28 -3.11
N ARG A 59 4.31 1.25 -3.28
CA ARG A 59 4.40 0.48 -4.53
C ARG A 59 3.15 -0.33 -4.80
N ARG A 60 2.50 -0.88 -3.78
CA ARG A 60 1.22 -1.58 -3.95
C ARG A 60 0.10 -0.62 -4.33
N VAL A 61 -0.04 0.52 -3.64
CA VAL A 61 -1.11 1.50 -3.92
C VAL A 61 -0.96 2.09 -5.32
N SER A 62 0.26 2.48 -5.71
CA SER A 62 0.53 3.01 -7.05
C SER A 62 0.25 2.00 -8.16
N ASN A 63 0.53 0.71 -7.96
CA ASN A 63 0.20 -0.31 -8.96
C ASN A 63 -1.27 -0.78 -8.90
N LEU A 64 -1.96 -0.59 -7.78
CA LEU A 64 -3.37 -0.95 -7.62
C LEU A 64 -4.31 0.09 -8.22
N ILE A 65 -4.08 1.36 -7.91
CA ILE A 65 -4.98 2.45 -8.33
C ILE A 65 -4.35 3.28 -9.43
N GLY A 66 -3.08 3.63 -9.30
CA GLY A 66 -2.40 4.48 -10.26
C GLY A 66 -3.09 5.85 -10.35
N THR A 67 -3.50 6.24 -11.56
CA THR A 67 -4.30 7.45 -11.81
C THR A 67 -5.81 7.27 -11.58
N GLY A 68 -6.25 6.09 -11.14
CA GLY A 68 -7.66 5.80 -10.88
C GLY A 68 -8.22 4.69 -11.75
N ILE A 69 -9.33 4.10 -11.28
CA ILE A 69 -10.14 3.15 -12.03
C ILE A 69 -11.36 3.90 -12.56
N THR A 70 -11.45 4.04 -13.88
CA THR A 70 -12.46 4.87 -14.54
C THR A 70 -13.66 4.02 -15.01
N PRO A 71 -14.89 4.57 -14.94
CA PRO A 71 -16.05 3.93 -15.53
C PRO A 71 -16.20 4.28 -17.01
N GLN A 72 -16.39 3.27 -17.85
CA GLN A 72 -16.81 3.45 -19.25
C GLN A 72 -18.24 2.92 -19.44
N PRO A 73 -19.25 3.81 -19.59
CA PRO A 73 -20.65 3.41 -19.76
C PRO A 73 -20.86 2.58 -21.04
N ARG A 74 -21.64 1.49 -20.97
CA ARG A 74 -22.01 0.68 -22.14
C ARG A 74 -23.34 1.13 -22.76
N ILE A 75 -23.50 2.43 -22.92
CA ILE A 75 -24.69 3.06 -23.53
C ILE A 75 -24.50 3.10 -25.04
N ALA A 76 -25.51 2.72 -25.82
CA ALA A 76 -25.42 2.67 -27.28
C ALA A 76 -25.46 4.07 -27.92
N ASP A 77 -26.31 4.95 -27.38
CA ASP A 77 -26.42 6.35 -27.79
C ASP A 77 -25.13 7.10 -27.45
N LYS A 78 -24.51 7.70 -28.46
CA LYS A 78 -23.24 8.43 -28.36
C LYS A 78 -23.39 9.74 -27.60
N GLU A 79 -24.44 10.50 -27.89
CA GLU A 79 -24.64 11.81 -27.27
C GLU A 79 -24.97 11.64 -25.78
N LEU A 80 -25.82 10.67 -25.46
CA LEU A 80 -26.10 10.33 -24.07
C LEU A 80 -24.84 9.84 -23.34
N ARG A 81 -23.98 9.06 -24.01
CA ARG A 81 -22.71 8.60 -23.42
C ARG A 81 -21.78 9.78 -23.12
N ARG A 82 -21.69 10.77 -24.02
CA ARG A 82 -20.91 12.00 -23.85
C ARG A 82 -21.39 12.78 -22.63
N ILE A 83 -22.70 13.06 -22.55
CA ILE A 83 -23.31 13.76 -21.40
C ILE A 83 -23.01 13.01 -20.08
N PHE A 84 -23.10 11.69 -20.09
CA PHE A 84 -22.78 10.86 -18.91
C PHE A 84 -21.31 10.97 -18.49
N GLN A 85 -20.39 11.00 -19.45
CA GLN A 85 -18.95 11.12 -19.18
C GLN A 85 -18.65 12.52 -18.62
N GLU A 86 -19.16 13.58 -19.24
CA GLU A 86 -18.99 14.97 -18.78
C GLU A 86 -19.56 15.17 -17.36
N THR A 87 -20.79 14.71 -17.11
CA THR A 87 -21.41 14.81 -15.78
C THR A 87 -20.64 14.00 -14.72
N TRP A 88 -20.02 12.90 -15.12
CA TRP A 88 -19.19 12.09 -14.23
C TRP A 88 -17.88 12.82 -13.91
N GLU A 89 -17.22 13.39 -14.92
CA GLU A 89 -15.97 14.14 -14.79
C GLU A 89 -16.17 15.39 -13.91
N ASP A 90 -17.24 16.16 -14.12
CA ASP A 90 -17.59 17.30 -13.27
C ASP A 90 -17.75 16.88 -11.79
N TRP A 91 -18.40 15.73 -11.55
CA TRP A 91 -18.59 15.20 -10.20
C TRP A 91 -17.30 14.64 -9.58
N VAL A 92 -16.37 14.12 -10.37
CA VAL A 92 -15.14 13.49 -9.87
C VAL A 92 -14.35 14.46 -9.00
N ASP A 93 -14.20 15.70 -9.45
CA ASP A 93 -13.47 16.77 -8.74
C ASP A 93 -14.18 17.19 -7.44
N GLU A 94 -15.49 17.03 -7.39
CA GLU A 94 -16.35 17.45 -6.26
C GLU A 94 -16.68 16.31 -5.30
N SER A 95 -16.25 15.08 -5.62
CA SER A 95 -16.68 13.86 -4.93
C SER A 95 -16.26 13.80 -3.46
N ASP A 96 -15.20 14.51 -3.06
CA ASP A 96 -14.68 14.44 -1.70
C ASP A 96 -15.38 15.38 -0.72
N ALA A 97 -16.00 14.79 0.29
CA ALA A 97 -16.68 15.53 1.36
C ALA A 97 -15.71 16.37 2.21
N ASP A 98 -14.44 15.98 2.25
CA ASP A 98 -13.38 16.70 2.97
C ASP A 98 -12.60 17.67 2.06
N GLN A 99 -12.90 17.68 0.75
CA GLN A 99 -12.33 18.59 -0.28
C GLN A 99 -10.79 18.57 -0.37
N LEU A 100 -10.17 17.40 -0.17
CA LEU A 100 -8.71 17.25 -0.25
C LEU A 100 -8.25 16.69 -1.59
N THR A 101 -9.11 15.95 -2.29
CA THR A 101 -8.76 15.24 -3.52
C THR A 101 -10.00 14.91 -4.36
N ASP A 102 -9.80 14.40 -5.57
CA ASP A 102 -10.85 13.94 -6.47
C ASP A 102 -11.24 12.48 -6.19
N PHE A 103 -12.18 11.93 -6.95
CA PHE A 103 -12.63 10.54 -6.74
C PHE A 103 -11.48 9.54 -6.91
N TYR A 104 -10.56 9.79 -7.83
CA TYR A 104 -9.44 8.90 -8.11
C TYR A 104 -8.37 8.95 -7.01
N GLY A 105 -8.10 10.11 -6.44
CA GLY A 105 -7.30 10.26 -5.25
C GLY A 105 -7.97 9.66 -4.00
N GLN A 106 -9.30 9.73 -3.88
CA GLN A 106 -10.03 8.98 -2.86
C GLN A 106 -9.85 7.47 -3.03
N GLN A 107 -9.88 6.93 -4.26
CA GLN A 107 -9.57 5.51 -4.50
C GLN A 107 -8.18 5.15 -3.98
N ALA A 108 -7.17 5.99 -4.25
CA ALA A 108 -5.81 5.79 -3.76
C ALA A 108 -5.71 5.86 -2.23
N LEU A 109 -6.41 6.81 -1.60
CA LEU A 109 -6.49 6.95 -0.14
C LEU A 109 -7.16 5.74 0.52
N ILE A 110 -8.25 5.25 -0.07
CA ILE A 110 -8.96 4.06 0.39
C ILE A 110 -8.04 2.84 0.25
N ALA A 111 -7.40 2.65 -0.90
CA ALA A 111 -6.47 1.55 -1.12
C ALA A 111 -5.28 1.59 -0.15
N ARG A 112 -4.71 2.77 0.10
CA ARG A 112 -3.68 2.98 1.11
C ARG A 112 -4.17 2.57 2.50
N THR A 113 -5.38 2.99 2.86
CA THR A 113 -5.96 2.67 4.17
C THR A 113 -6.23 1.17 4.31
N VAL A 114 -6.70 0.49 3.26
CA VAL A 114 -6.87 -0.96 3.21
C VAL A 114 -5.53 -1.69 3.34
N GLU A 115 -4.51 -1.31 2.57
CA GLU A 115 -3.20 -1.98 2.62
C GLU A 115 -2.49 -1.73 3.97
N GLN A 116 -2.54 -0.49 4.50
CA GLN A 116 -1.88 -0.12 5.75
C GLN A 116 -2.65 -0.57 7.01
N SER A 117 -3.98 -0.44 7.02
CA SER A 117 -4.84 -0.64 8.21
C SER A 117 -5.78 -1.84 8.09
N GLY A 118 -5.80 -2.52 6.94
CA GLY A 118 -6.55 -3.75 6.67
C GLY A 118 -7.91 -3.52 6.02
N GLU A 119 -8.54 -2.38 6.27
CA GLU A 119 -9.86 -2.04 5.76
C GLU A 119 -10.03 -0.51 5.68
N CYS A 120 -11.11 -0.06 5.05
CA CYS A 120 -11.54 1.33 5.03
C CYS A 120 -13.07 1.38 4.99
N PHE A 121 -13.67 2.37 5.64
CA PHE A 121 -15.12 2.63 5.54
C PHE A 121 -15.34 3.86 4.69
N VAL A 122 -16.35 3.84 3.81
CA VAL A 122 -16.68 5.00 2.97
C VAL A 122 -18.15 5.31 3.16
N ARG A 123 -18.44 6.49 3.70
CA ARG A 123 -19.81 6.94 3.90
C ARG A 123 -20.31 7.62 2.64
N LEU A 124 -21.45 7.16 2.14
CA LEU A 124 -22.16 7.77 1.03
C LEU A 124 -22.98 8.95 1.58
N ARG A 125 -22.72 10.15 1.08
CA ARG A 125 -23.33 11.39 1.59
C ARG A 125 -24.15 12.09 0.51
N PRO A 126 -25.48 11.83 0.47
CA PRO A 126 -26.43 12.75 -0.13
C PRO A 126 -26.22 14.19 0.35
N ARG A 127 -26.16 15.12 -0.60
CA ARG A 127 -26.04 16.56 -0.36
C ARG A 127 -27.32 17.28 -0.76
N ARG A 128 -27.42 18.56 -0.40
CA ARG A 128 -28.57 19.38 -0.81
C ARG A 128 -28.32 19.92 -2.21
N MET A 129 -29.40 20.20 -2.93
CA MET A 129 -29.32 20.84 -4.26
C MET A 129 -28.63 22.21 -4.17
N ASP A 130 -28.86 22.93 -3.06
CA ASP A 130 -28.30 24.26 -2.81
C ASP A 130 -26.79 24.24 -2.49
N ASP A 131 -26.17 23.06 -2.35
CA ASP A 131 -24.74 22.92 -2.07
C ASP A 131 -23.87 23.23 -3.32
N GLY A 132 -24.49 23.41 -4.50
CA GLY A 132 -23.82 23.88 -5.72
C GLY A 132 -22.98 22.84 -6.46
N LEU A 133 -23.15 21.55 -6.14
CA LEU A 133 -22.44 20.43 -6.75
C LEU A 133 -23.09 20.01 -8.08
N ALA A 134 -22.30 19.57 -9.05
CA ALA A 134 -22.76 19.01 -10.33
C ALA A 134 -23.74 17.84 -10.12
N VAL A 135 -23.42 16.97 -9.15
CA VAL A 135 -24.33 15.97 -8.61
C VAL A 135 -24.29 16.07 -7.08
N PRO A 136 -25.44 16.22 -6.38
CA PRO A 136 -25.49 16.46 -4.93
C PRO A 136 -25.19 15.19 -4.13
N PHE A 137 -23.95 14.72 -4.25
CA PHE A 137 -23.48 13.47 -3.71
C PHE A 137 -21.98 13.56 -3.45
N GLN A 138 -21.55 13.16 -2.26
CA GLN A 138 -20.14 13.10 -1.92
C GLN A 138 -19.82 11.84 -1.14
N LEU A 139 -18.54 11.51 -1.08
CA LEU A 139 -17.99 10.40 -0.34
C LEU A 139 -17.16 10.93 0.82
N GLN A 140 -17.28 10.30 1.97
CA GLN A 140 -16.43 10.56 3.12
C GLN A 140 -15.66 9.30 3.47
N CYS A 141 -14.33 9.35 3.35
CA CYS A 141 -13.44 8.27 3.76
C CYS A 141 -13.29 8.28 5.28
N LEU A 142 -13.56 7.14 5.90
CA LEU A 142 -13.51 6.95 7.35
C LEU A 142 -12.48 5.90 7.71
N ALA A 143 -11.58 6.25 8.64
CA ALA A 143 -10.62 5.32 9.19
C ALA A 143 -11.32 4.13 9.88
N PRO A 144 -10.69 2.93 9.90
CA PRO A 144 -11.27 1.71 10.49
C PRO A 144 -11.74 1.84 11.95
N GLU A 145 -11.10 2.74 12.70
CA GLU A 145 -11.40 3.02 14.10
C GLU A 145 -12.77 3.64 14.32
N PHE A 146 -13.34 4.33 13.31
CA PHE A 146 -14.70 4.87 13.43
C PHE A 146 -15.72 3.78 13.70
N VAL A 147 -15.50 2.55 13.24
CA VAL A 147 -16.35 1.39 13.55
C VAL A 147 -15.68 0.51 14.62
N PRO A 148 -16.18 0.49 15.87
CA PRO A 148 -15.59 -0.29 16.96
C PRO A 148 -15.63 -1.78 16.69
N HIS A 149 -14.46 -2.41 16.60
CA HIS A 149 -14.33 -3.86 16.40
C HIS A 149 -14.63 -4.68 17.66
N ASP A 150 -14.71 -4.02 18.81
CA ASP A 150 -15.01 -4.56 20.13
C ASP A 150 -16.49 -4.45 20.50
N LYS A 151 -17.33 -3.85 19.64
CA LYS A 151 -18.77 -3.80 19.88
C LYS A 151 -19.45 -5.11 19.50
N PHE A 152 -19.93 -5.82 20.51
CA PHE A 152 -20.76 -7.02 20.42
C PHE A 152 -21.99 -6.84 21.30
N GLU A 153 -23.19 -6.92 20.70
CA GLU A 153 -24.44 -6.67 21.41
C GLU A 153 -25.60 -7.28 20.64
N VAL A 154 -26.68 -7.65 21.33
CA VAL A 154 -27.97 -7.95 20.69
C VAL A 154 -28.86 -6.73 20.85
N THR A 155 -29.34 -6.16 19.76
CA THR A 155 -30.20 -4.97 19.80
C THR A 155 -31.57 -5.33 20.37
N SER A 156 -32.32 -4.31 20.82
CA SER A 156 -33.72 -4.46 21.24
C SER A 156 -34.63 -5.07 20.17
N THR A 157 -34.27 -4.93 18.88
CA THR A 157 -35.00 -5.51 17.74
C THR A 157 -34.61 -6.96 17.47
N GLY A 158 -33.68 -7.55 18.23
CA GLY A 158 -33.16 -8.91 18.02
C GLY A 158 -32.07 -9.02 16.95
N ASN A 159 -31.58 -7.90 16.40
CA ASN A 159 -30.44 -7.92 15.49
C ASN A 159 -29.15 -8.17 16.26
N ILE A 160 -28.17 -8.80 15.63
CA ILE A 160 -26.89 -9.13 16.28
C ILE A 160 -25.82 -8.17 15.76
N ILE A 161 -25.14 -7.49 16.67
CA ILE A 161 -23.98 -6.65 16.38
C ILE A 161 -22.73 -7.48 16.64
N ARG A 162 -21.85 -7.58 15.63
CA ARG A 162 -20.54 -8.23 15.71
C ARG A 162 -19.50 -7.31 15.11
N ALA A 163 -18.45 -7.00 15.87
CA ALA A 163 -17.36 -6.12 15.44
C ALA A 163 -17.85 -4.75 14.91
N GLY A 164 -18.90 -4.20 15.53
CA GLY A 164 -19.51 -2.92 15.13
C GLY A 164 -20.42 -2.99 13.90
N ILE A 165 -20.61 -4.18 13.32
CA ILE A 165 -21.50 -4.42 12.17
C ILE A 165 -22.79 -5.07 12.68
N GLU A 166 -23.94 -4.50 12.34
CA GLU A 166 -25.24 -5.03 12.71
C GLU A 166 -25.81 -5.92 11.60
N PHE A 167 -26.25 -7.11 11.99
CA PHE A 167 -26.83 -8.14 11.12
C PHE A 167 -28.29 -8.38 11.47
N ASN A 168 -29.14 -8.55 10.46
CA ASN A 168 -30.50 -9.05 10.67
C ASN A 168 -30.51 -10.57 10.91
N GLY A 169 -31.68 -11.14 11.22
CA GLY A 169 -31.84 -12.58 11.46
C GLY A 169 -31.44 -13.49 10.29
N PHE A 170 -31.32 -12.95 9.07
CA PHE A 170 -30.84 -13.69 7.89
C PHE A 170 -29.32 -13.57 7.66
N GLY A 171 -28.59 -12.88 8.54
CA GLY A 171 -27.15 -12.65 8.38
C GLY A 171 -26.78 -11.57 7.37
N LYS A 172 -27.73 -10.75 6.89
CA LYS A 172 -27.45 -9.59 6.04
C LYS A 172 -27.00 -8.40 6.89
N ARG A 173 -25.95 -7.71 6.47
CA ARG A 173 -25.51 -6.43 7.05
C ARG A 173 -26.59 -5.37 6.86
N VAL A 174 -27.08 -4.79 7.94
CA VAL A 174 -28.15 -3.77 7.91
C VAL A 174 -27.71 -2.40 8.42
N ALA A 175 -26.69 -2.35 9.28
CA ALA A 175 -26.10 -1.09 9.76
C ALA A 175 -24.66 -1.27 10.22
N TYR A 176 -23.95 -0.15 10.34
CA TYR A 176 -22.66 -0.01 11.00
C TYR A 176 -22.82 0.96 12.16
N TRP A 177 -22.20 0.64 13.29
CA TRP A 177 -22.14 1.54 14.43
C TRP A 177 -20.86 2.35 14.33
N CYS A 178 -20.98 3.67 14.29
CA CYS A 178 -19.87 4.56 14.02
C CYS A 178 -19.72 5.61 15.11
N TYR A 179 -18.49 5.88 15.55
CA TYR A 179 -18.18 7.03 16.37
C TYR A 179 -18.44 8.34 15.60
N ARG A 180 -18.80 9.42 16.31
CA ARG A 180 -19.00 10.73 15.68
C ARG A 180 -17.68 11.43 15.35
N SER A 181 -16.66 11.17 16.15
CA SER A 181 -15.30 11.69 15.97
C SER A 181 -14.32 10.54 16.04
N HIS A 182 -13.13 10.71 15.46
CA HIS A 182 -12.13 9.64 15.48
C HIS A 182 -11.76 9.30 16.94
N PRO A 183 -11.89 8.05 17.40
CA PRO A 183 -11.83 7.72 18.83
C PRO A 183 -10.43 7.87 19.43
N SER A 184 -9.37 7.89 18.61
CA SER A 184 -7.99 8.13 19.05
C SER A 184 -7.48 9.52 18.69
N ASP A 185 -8.37 10.42 18.25
CA ASP A 185 -7.99 11.81 17.98
C ASP A 185 -8.14 12.65 19.25
N MET A 186 -7.00 12.93 19.88
CA MET A 186 -6.92 13.73 21.11
C MET A 186 -7.16 15.22 20.88
N THR A 187 -7.16 15.68 19.63
CA THR A 187 -7.45 17.08 19.27
C THR A 187 -8.94 17.34 19.10
N SER A 188 -9.77 16.30 19.13
CA SER A 188 -11.22 16.43 19.00
C SER A 188 -11.84 17.12 20.21
N ILE A 189 -12.65 18.16 19.96
CA ILE A 189 -13.42 18.89 20.98
C ILE A 189 -14.33 17.94 21.78
N ASN A 190 -14.72 16.80 21.20
CA ASN A 190 -15.58 15.79 21.82
C ASN A 190 -14.81 14.66 22.55
N ALA A 191 -13.53 14.86 22.90
CA ALA A 191 -12.66 13.83 23.49
C ALA A 191 -13.24 13.10 24.73
N GLY A 192 -14.22 13.69 25.43
CA GLY A 192 -14.89 13.07 26.58
C GLY A 192 -16.22 12.34 26.30
N TYR A 193 -16.90 12.62 25.18
CA TYR A 193 -18.22 12.02 24.88
C TYR A 193 -18.35 11.65 23.39
N ASN A 194 -17.73 10.54 23.01
CA ASN A 194 -17.78 10.03 21.64
C ASN A 194 -18.94 9.03 21.46
N MET A 195 -20.13 9.56 21.21
CA MET A 195 -21.33 8.75 21.04
C MET A 195 -21.27 7.90 19.76
N LEU A 196 -21.72 6.65 19.86
CA LEU A 196 -21.94 5.80 18.70
C LEU A 196 -23.27 6.13 18.02
N VAL A 197 -23.22 6.23 16.70
CA VAL A 197 -24.37 6.47 15.82
C VAL A 197 -24.55 5.27 14.92
N ARG A 198 -25.78 4.79 14.84
CA ARG A 198 -26.16 3.74 13.90
C ARG A 198 -26.32 4.31 12.50
N ILE A 199 -25.49 3.88 11.56
CA ILE A 199 -25.54 4.28 10.15
C ILE A 199 -26.07 3.10 9.32
N PRO A 200 -27.13 3.26 8.51
CA PRO A 200 -27.62 2.19 7.64
C PRO A 200 -26.54 1.66 6.69
N ALA A 201 -26.54 0.35 6.44
CA ALA A 201 -25.57 -0.28 5.53
C ALA A 201 -25.71 0.20 4.08
N SER A 202 -26.87 0.76 3.68
CA SER A 202 -27.05 1.40 2.37
C SER A 202 -26.27 2.71 2.22
N GLN A 203 -25.79 3.30 3.32
CA GLN A 203 -25.03 4.56 3.32
C GLN A 203 -23.56 4.35 3.68
N MET A 204 -23.10 3.11 3.79
CA MET A 204 -21.75 2.78 4.22
C MET A 204 -21.18 1.64 3.40
N LEU A 205 -20.06 1.91 2.73
CA LEU A 205 -19.24 0.90 2.10
C LEU A 205 -18.17 0.45 3.08
N HIS A 206 -17.90 -0.86 3.09
CA HIS A 206 -16.85 -1.45 3.89
C HIS A 206 -15.88 -2.16 2.96
N ILE A 207 -14.75 -1.50 2.71
CA ILE A 207 -13.75 -1.93 1.74
C ILE A 207 -12.68 -2.72 2.47
N PHE A 208 -12.53 -3.99 2.16
CA PHE A 208 -11.43 -4.83 2.62
C PHE A 208 -11.26 -6.05 1.72
N GLU A 209 -10.08 -6.67 1.78
CA GLU A 209 -9.86 -7.97 1.15
C GLU A 209 -10.30 -9.11 2.10
N PRO A 210 -11.36 -9.88 1.75
CA PRO A 210 -11.68 -11.09 2.48
C PRO A 210 -10.71 -12.21 2.10
N VAL A 211 -9.99 -12.75 3.08
CA VAL A 211 -9.05 -13.87 2.90
C VAL A 211 -9.70 -15.19 3.29
N GLU A 212 -10.62 -15.17 4.26
CA GLU A 212 -11.36 -16.34 4.71
C GLU A 212 -12.88 -16.13 4.68
N PRO A 213 -13.67 -17.19 4.40
CA PRO A 213 -15.13 -17.12 4.45
C PRO A 213 -15.65 -16.65 5.81
N GLY A 214 -16.59 -15.71 5.81
CA GLY A 214 -17.20 -15.18 7.03
C GLY A 214 -16.33 -14.18 7.83
N GLN A 215 -15.18 -13.77 7.29
CA GLN A 215 -14.36 -12.71 7.86
C GLN A 215 -15.13 -11.38 7.96
N LEU A 216 -15.14 -10.78 9.15
CA LEU A 216 -15.90 -9.57 9.45
C LEU A 216 -15.10 -8.28 9.29
N ARG A 217 -13.78 -8.32 9.50
CA ARG A 217 -12.90 -7.15 9.49
C ARG A 217 -11.62 -7.45 8.73
N GLY A 218 -11.06 -6.43 8.07
CA GLY A 218 -9.81 -6.56 7.33
C GLY A 218 -8.57 -6.53 8.23
N VAL A 219 -7.49 -7.16 7.77
CA VAL A 219 -6.20 -7.23 8.47
C VAL A 219 -5.13 -6.49 7.66
N PRO A 220 -4.27 -5.64 8.28
CA PRO A 220 -3.19 -4.94 7.59
C PRO A 220 -2.31 -5.87 6.74
N ARG A 221 -1.89 -5.41 5.55
CA ARG A 221 -1.06 -6.22 4.64
C ARG A 221 0.26 -6.64 5.28
N LEU A 222 0.86 -5.75 6.06
CA LEU A 222 2.17 -5.98 6.68
C LEU A 222 2.09 -6.90 7.90
N ALA A 223 0.91 -7.33 8.36
CA ALA A 223 0.74 -8.16 9.56
C ALA A 223 1.71 -9.36 9.67
N PRO A 224 2.00 -10.13 8.60
CA PRO A 224 2.94 -11.27 8.67
C PRO A 224 4.40 -10.86 8.91
N VAL A 225 4.77 -9.62 8.59
CA VAL A 225 6.16 -9.16 8.52
C VAL A 225 6.53 -8.09 9.54
N LEU A 226 5.57 -7.51 10.27
CA LEU A 226 5.81 -6.43 11.24
C LEU A 226 6.93 -6.74 12.25
N LYS A 227 6.89 -7.94 12.85
CA LYS A 227 7.93 -8.34 13.82
C LYS A 227 9.29 -8.51 13.15
N ARG A 228 9.32 -9.03 11.92
CA ARG A 228 10.56 -9.21 11.15
C ARG A 228 11.17 -7.86 10.82
N LEU A 229 10.40 -6.95 10.23
CA LEU A 229 10.85 -5.59 9.88
C LEU A 229 11.41 -4.87 11.12
N ARG A 230 10.69 -4.90 12.25
CA ARG A 230 11.20 -4.32 13.50
C ARG A 230 12.49 -4.96 14.00
N SER A 231 12.66 -6.26 13.81
CA SER A 231 13.91 -6.95 14.21
C SER A 231 15.07 -6.61 13.29
N LEU A 232 14.79 -6.36 12.00
CA LEU A 232 15.80 -5.93 11.03
C LEU A 232 16.25 -4.50 11.30
N ASP A 233 15.32 -3.61 11.58
CA ASP A 233 15.56 -2.22 12.02
C ASP A 233 16.51 -2.19 13.23
N ASN A 234 16.16 -2.92 14.31
CA ASN A 234 17.01 -3.04 15.49
C ASN A 234 18.38 -3.69 15.20
N TYR A 235 18.44 -4.63 14.25
CA TYR A 235 19.69 -5.28 13.87
C TYR A 235 20.61 -4.32 13.10
N ASP A 236 20.04 -3.52 12.21
CA ASP A 236 20.76 -2.50 11.46
C ASP A 236 21.35 -1.44 12.40
N ASP A 237 20.53 -0.92 13.33
CA ASP A 237 20.99 -0.01 14.39
C ASP A 237 22.15 -0.60 15.21
N ALA A 238 22.08 -1.89 15.56
CA ALA A 238 23.13 -2.56 16.31
C ALA A 238 24.43 -2.74 15.50
N VAL A 239 24.33 -2.92 14.18
CA VAL A 239 25.48 -2.99 13.28
C VAL A 239 26.11 -1.61 13.11
N LEU A 240 25.29 -0.57 12.93
CA LEU A 240 25.74 0.82 12.87
C LEU A 240 26.45 1.24 14.17
N PHE A 241 25.82 1.00 15.32
CA PHE A 241 26.42 1.29 16.62
C PHE A 241 27.72 0.52 16.85
N ARG A 242 27.80 -0.75 16.43
CA ARG A 242 29.04 -1.51 16.48
C ARG A 242 30.13 -0.86 15.62
N GLN A 243 29.79 -0.41 14.42
CA GLN A 243 30.76 0.26 13.54
C GLN A 243 31.22 1.60 14.12
N GLU A 244 30.32 2.37 14.75
CA GLU A 244 30.67 3.59 15.47
C GLU A 244 31.66 3.29 16.60
N VAL A 245 31.37 2.30 17.45
CA VAL A 245 32.28 1.88 18.53
C VAL A 245 33.59 1.34 17.98
N ALA A 246 33.57 0.59 16.88
CA ALA A 246 34.78 0.08 16.26
C ALA A 246 35.67 1.19 15.68
N ASN A 247 35.07 2.30 15.22
CA ASN A 247 35.78 3.49 14.77
C ASN A 247 36.33 4.33 15.93
N LEU A 248 35.79 4.18 17.15
CA LEU A 248 36.40 4.73 18.35
C LEU A 248 37.63 3.89 18.67
N PHE A 249 38.81 4.34 18.22
CA PHE A 249 40.09 3.73 18.58
C PHE A 249 40.28 3.76 20.10
N ALA A 250 39.85 2.72 20.80
CA ALA A 250 40.13 2.53 22.21
C ALA A 250 41.54 1.93 22.35
N GLY A 251 42.50 2.79 22.64
CA GLY A 251 43.84 2.39 23.07
C GLY A 251 43.89 2.30 24.60
N PHE A 252 44.31 1.16 25.13
CA PHE A 252 44.63 1.01 26.54
C PHE A 252 46.13 1.20 26.72
N ILE A 253 46.53 2.04 27.67
CA ILE A 253 47.95 2.19 28.06
C ILE A 253 48.27 1.10 29.08
N ARG A 254 49.04 0.09 28.65
CA ARG A 254 49.55 -0.97 29.52
C ARG A 254 50.82 -0.46 30.20
N LYS A 255 50.74 -0.24 31.52
CA LYS A 255 51.91 0.13 32.33
C LYS A 255 52.65 -1.12 32.79
N PRO A 256 53.99 -1.12 32.78
CA PRO A 256 54.77 -2.24 33.30
C PRO A 256 54.53 -2.37 34.81
N ALA A 257 54.43 -3.61 35.29
CA ALA A 257 54.40 -3.86 36.73
C ALA A 257 55.76 -3.44 37.33
N VAL A 258 55.73 -2.67 38.41
CA VAL A 258 56.96 -2.25 39.11
C VAL A 258 57.54 -3.47 39.82
N ASP A 259 58.52 -4.13 39.21
CA ASP A 259 59.30 -5.18 39.86
C ASP A 259 60.47 -4.58 40.63
N GLY A 260 60.33 -4.54 41.96
CA GLY A 260 61.35 -4.08 42.90
C GLY A 260 60.76 -3.70 44.27
N PRO A 261 61.53 -3.81 45.37
CA PRO A 261 61.04 -3.40 46.68
C PRO A 261 60.67 -1.91 46.67
N PRO A 262 59.59 -1.50 47.38
CA PRO A 262 59.09 -0.14 47.31
C PRO A 262 60.18 0.85 47.72
N MET A 263 60.46 1.85 46.88
CA MET A 263 61.37 2.94 47.24
C MET A 263 60.80 3.65 48.48
N LEU A 264 61.55 3.68 49.57
CA LEU A 264 61.17 4.30 50.83
C LEU A 264 61.83 5.68 50.95
N ASP A 265 61.09 6.65 51.49
CA ASP A 265 61.55 8.01 51.72
C ASP A 265 62.67 8.00 52.80
N PRO A 266 63.88 8.52 52.50
CA PRO A 266 65.01 8.49 53.42
C PRO A 266 64.78 9.23 54.75
N LEU A 267 63.78 10.12 54.84
CA LEU A 267 63.51 10.90 56.06
C LEU A 267 62.38 10.32 56.92
N THR A 268 61.43 9.59 56.32
CA THR A 268 60.20 9.16 57.00
C THR A 268 59.99 7.66 57.02
N GLY A 269 60.75 6.87 56.25
CA GLY A 269 60.63 5.42 56.20
C GLY A 269 59.27 4.92 55.66
N ALA A 270 58.50 5.80 55.02
CA ALA A 270 57.25 5.46 54.34
C ALA A 270 57.51 5.19 52.84
N PRO A 271 56.73 4.31 52.18
CA PRO A 271 56.87 4.06 50.76
C PRO A 271 56.58 5.34 49.96
N ILE A 272 57.51 5.75 49.10
CA ILE A 272 57.35 6.86 48.17
C ILE A 272 56.31 6.43 47.14
N LYS A 273 55.11 7.03 47.22
CA LYS A 273 54.12 6.92 46.15
C LYS A 273 54.59 7.78 44.98
N VAL A 274 55.41 7.22 44.09
CA VAL A 274 55.64 7.83 42.77
C VAL A 274 54.39 7.56 41.94
N GLY A 275 53.61 8.61 41.69
CA GLY A 275 52.36 8.53 40.92
C GLY A 275 51.14 8.82 41.78
N GLY A 276 50.99 10.09 42.16
CA GLY A 276 49.87 10.55 42.97
C GLY A 276 49.49 11.99 42.70
N ASP A 277 49.69 12.49 41.48
CA ASP A 277 48.77 13.53 41.02
C ASP A 277 47.49 12.81 40.62
N GLY A 278 46.40 13.11 41.32
CA GLY A 278 45.06 12.53 41.15
C GLY A 278 44.42 12.80 39.78
N PHE A 279 45.21 13.06 38.76
CA PHE A 279 44.83 13.08 37.37
C PHE A 279 45.24 11.74 36.76
N THR A 280 44.39 10.72 36.91
CA THR A 280 44.18 9.83 35.77
C THR A 280 43.24 10.65 34.89
N PRO A 281 43.71 11.41 33.88
CA PRO A 281 42.76 12.02 32.97
C PRO A 281 41.97 10.84 32.39
N MET A 282 40.68 10.79 32.66
CA MET A 282 39.77 10.10 31.75
C MET A 282 39.86 10.89 30.46
N VAL A 283 40.84 10.55 29.63
CA VAL A 283 41.05 11.18 28.34
C VAL A 283 39.87 10.73 27.49
N ALA A 284 38.98 11.66 27.18
CA ALA A 284 38.01 11.47 26.12
C ALA A 284 38.81 11.27 24.83
N LEU A 285 38.77 10.05 24.28
CA LEU A 285 39.38 9.74 22.99
C LEU A 285 38.55 10.44 21.91
N GLU A 286 39.08 11.54 21.37
CA GLU A 286 38.55 12.18 20.17
C GLU A 286 39.27 11.63 18.93
N PRO A 287 38.55 11.31 17.83
CA PRO A 287 39.15 10.75 16.63
C PRO A 287 40.31 11.59 16.09
N GLY A 288 41.49 10.98 15.94
CA GLY A 288 42.66 11.60 15.31
C GLY A 288 43.74 12.16 16.25
N THR A 289 43.63 11.96 17.56
CA THR A 289 44.67 12.35 18.53
C THR A 289 45.49 11.12 19.01
N MET A 290 46.81 11.23 19.02
CA MET A 290 47.73 10.21 19.56
C MET A 290 48.54 10.84 20.69
N GLN A 291 48.58 10.18 21.85
CA GLN A 291 49.26 10.69 23.05
C GLN A 291 50.69 10.15 23.14
N GLU A 292 51.62 10.98 23.66
CA GLU A 292 53.00 10.59 23.94
C GLU A 292 53.06 9.65 25.16
N LEU A 293 53.77 8.54 25.03
CA LEU A 293 53.89 7.48 26.04
C LEU A 293 55.16 7.66 26.88
N LEU A 294 55.10 7.32 28.17
CA LEU A 294 56.29 7.28 29.01
C LEU A 294 57.16 6.03 28.69
N PRO A 295 58.47 6.06 28.96
CA PRO A 295 59.35 4.91 28.73
C PRO A 295 58.84 3.61 29.40
N GLY A 296 58.55 2.60 28.60
CA GLY A 296 58.06 1.28 29.06
C GLY A 296 56.53 1.10 29.02
N GLU A 297 55.76 2.14 28.68
CA GLU A 297 54.32 2.02 28.43
C GLU A 297 54.04 1.52 27.00
N GLU A 298 53.14 0.54 26.87
CA GLU A 298 52.72 0.00 25.56
C GLU A 298 51.25 0.37 25.30
N VAL A 299 50.92 0.70 24.04
CA VAL A 299 49.53 0.89 23.62
C VAL A 299 48.99 -0.42 23.09
N GLU A 300 47.96 -0.94 23.75
CA GLU A 300 47.17 -2.06 23.27
C GLU A 300 45.87 -1.51 22.67
N PHE A 301 45.74 -1.58 21.34
CA PHE A 301 44.50 -1.23 20.67
C PHE A 301 43.47 -2.36 20.87
N SER A 302 42.25 -2.01 21.29
CA SER A 302 41.15 -2.96 21.18
C SER A 302 40.99 -3.33 19.70
N THR A 303 40.88 -4.63 19.39
CA THR A 303 40.47 -5.12 18.08
C THR A 303 38.98 -5.42 18.14
N PRO A 304 38.10 -4.51 17.69
CA PRO A 304 36.68 -4.81 17.64
C PRO A 304 36.48 -6.01 16.72
N PRO A 305 35.62 -6.98 17.07
CA PRO A 305 35.33 -8.11 16.18
C PRO A 305 34.80 -7.58 14.84
N ASP A 306 35.31 -8.17 13.76
CA ASP A 306 35.10 -7.69 12.40
C ASP A 306 33.60 -7.50 12.06
N GLY A 307 33.30 -6.42 11.36
CA GLY A 307 31.96 -5.91 11.05
C GLY A 307 31.22 -6.72 10.00
N GLY A 308 31.30 -8.05 10.06
CA GLY A 308 30.44 -8.99 9.36
C GLY A 308 30.43 -8.85 7.83
N ASN A 309 31.42 -9.42 7.14
CA ASN A 309 31.41 -9.59 5.68
C ASN A 309 30.11 -10.20 5.11
N ASN A 310 29.32 -10.89 5.93
CA ASN A 310 28.05 -11.55 5.54
C ASN A 310 26.80 -10.70 5.80
N TYR A 311 26.93 -9.47 6.32
CA TYR A 311 25.80 -8.59 6.62
C TYR A 311 24.91 -8.33 5.39
N PRO A 312 25.46 -7.99 4.20
CA PRO A 312 24.62 -7.74 3.02
C PRO A 312 23.80 -8.95 2.59
N ASP A 313 24.36 -10.16 2.66
CA ASP A 313 23.67 -11.40 2.28
C ASP A 313 22.57 -11.76 3.25
N PHE A 314 22.83 -11.61 4.56
CA PHE A 314 21.81 -11.81 5.60
C PHE A 314 20.66 -10.81 5.43
N MET A 315 20.96 -9.52 5.27
CA MET A 315 19.93 -8.49 5.06
C MET A 315 19.11 -8.76 3.82
N ARG A 316 19.76 -9.13 2.71
CA ARG A 316 19.07 -9.50 1.46
C ARG A 316 18.11 -10.67 1.67
N GLN A 317 18.56 -11.75 2.32
CA GLN A 317 17.69 -12.91 2.60
C GLN A 317 16.48 -12.53 3.45
N GLN A 318 16.67 -11.70 4.47
CA GLN A 318 15.60 -11.30 5.37
C GLN A 318 14.60 -10.34 4.73
N LEU A 319 15.09 -9.40 3.91
CA LEU A 319 14.26 -8.52 3.12
C LEU A 319 13.49 -9.28 2.04
N MET A 320 14.07 -10.31 1.41
CA MET A 320 13.34 -11.21 0.50
C MET A 320 12.18 -11.91 1.23
N ALA A 321 12.44 -12.40 2.44
CA ALA A 321 11.42 -13.05 3.25
C ALA A 321 10.33 -12.05 3.72
N ALA A 322 10.70 -10.78 3.96
CA ALA A 322 9.73 -9.71 4.23
C ALA A 322 8.91 -9.35 2.99
N ALA A 323 9.54 -9.26 1.81
CA ALA A 323 8.87 -8.97 0.55
C ALA A 323 7.83 -10.04 0.19
N ALA A 324 8.19 -11.32 0.37
CA ALA A 324 7.28 -12.45 0.19
C ALA A 324 6.04 -12.34 1.10
N GLY A 325 6.23 -11.98 2.38
CA GLY A 325 5.12 -11.80 3.33
C GLY A 325 4.27 -10.55 3.09
N ALA A 326 4.84 -9.50 2.50
CA ALA A 326 4.13 -8.28 2.10
C ALA A 326 3.40 -8.44 0.74
N GLY A 327 3.69 -9.50 -0.01
CA GLY A 327 3.12 -9.73 -1.34
C GLY A 327 3.66 -8.77 -2.40
N LEU A 328 4.96 -8.47 -2.37
CA LEU A 328 5.63 -7.59 -3.32
C LEU A 328 6.97 -8.22 -3.75
N PRO A 329 7.39 -8.10 -5.03
CA PRO A 329 8.74 -8.49 -5.44
C PRO A 329 9.84 -7.79 -4.63
N TYR A 330 10.91 -8.51 -4.28
CA TYR A 330 12.03 -7.96 -3.51
C TYR A 330 12.60 -6.70 -4.16
N GLU A 331 12.78 -6.74 -5.48
CA GLU A 331 13.33 -5.66 -6.31
C GLU A 331 12.50 -4.38 -6.22
N LEU A 332 11.17 -4.50 -6.13
CA LEU A 332 10.29 -3.35 -5.95
C LEU A 332 10.30 -2.83 -4.51
N MET A 333 10.50 -3.70 -3.53
CA MET A 333 10.49 -3.34 -2.11
C MET A 333 11.77 -2.61 -1.70
N THR A 334 12.91 -3.06 -2.20
CA THR A 334 14.23 -2.55 -1.80
C THR A 334 14.87 -1.64 -2.85
N GLY A 335 14.43 -1.72 -4.11
CA GLY A 335 15.09 -1.06 -5.23
C GLY A 335 16.38 -1.76 -5.69
N ASP A 336 16.73 -2.89 -5.08
CA ASP A 336 17.96 -3.62 -5.39
C ASP A 336 17.79 -4.50 -6.64
N MET A 337 18.33 -4.03 -7.76
CA MET A 337 18.28 -4.71 -9.07
C MET A 337 19.49 -5.61 -9.33
N ARG A 338 20.37 -5.82 -8.35
CA ARG A 338 21.60 -6.62 -8.54
C ARG A 338 21.27 -8.06 -8.94
N GLY A 339 21.86 -8.50 -10.05
CA GLY A 339 21.74 -9.85 -10.59
C GLY A 339 20.44 -10.13 -11.34
N VAL A 340 19.59 -9.12 -11.58
CA VAL A 340 18.29 -9.29 -12.23
C VAL A 340 18.40 -8.91 -13.71
N ASN A 341 17.99 -9.82 -14.59
CA ASN A 341 17.89 -9.56 -16.03
C ASN A 341 16.48 -9.08 -16.42
N ASP A 342 16.36 -8.40 -17.56
CA ASP A 342 15.09 -7.85 -18.06
C ASP A 342 13.99 -8.93 -18.22
N ARG A 343 14.37 -10.14 -18.66
CA ARG A 343 13.41 -11.24 -18.84
C ARG A 343 12.83 -11.73 -17.51
N THR A 344 13.65 -11.81 -16.46
CA THR A 344 13.26 -12.31 -15.14
C THR A 344 12.38 -11.30 -14.43
N ILE A 345 12.75 -10.01 -14.46
CA ILE A 345 11.92 -8.97 -13.84
C ILE A 345 10.54 -8.91 -14.51
N ARG A 346 10.43 -9.11 -15.82
CA ARG A 346 9.12 -9.21 -16.51
C ARG A 346 8.25 -10.33 -15.96
N VAL A 347 8.79 -11.52 -15.77
CA VAL A 347 8.04 -12.67 -15.23
C VAL A 347 7.54 -12.35 -13.82
N VAL A 348 8.41 -11.80 -12.98
CA VAL A 348 8.10 -11.43 -11.60
C VAL A 348 7.04 -10.32 -11.54
N LEU A 349 7.18 -9.28 -12.37
CA LEU A 349 6.21 -8.19 -12.46
C LEU A 349 4.86 -8.65 -13.01
N ASN A 350 4.83 -9.56 -13.97
CA ASN A 350 3.57 -10.08 -14.51
C ASN A 350 2.77 -10.85 -13.46
N GLU A 351 3.43 -11.70 -12.65
CA GLU A 351 2.78 -12.40 -11.54
C GLU A 351 2.25 -11.42 -10.48
N PHE A 352 3.06 -10.43 -10.13
CA PHE A 352 2.66 -9.36 -9.21
C PHE A 352 1.44 -8.59 -9.74
N ARG A 353 1.47 -8.14 -11.00
CA ARG A 353 0.37 -7.40 -11.65
C ARG A 353 -0.90 -8.23 -11.71
N ARG A 354 -0.83 -9.52 -12.07
CA ARG A 354 -1.99 -10.43 -12.08
C ARG A 354 -2.72 -10.45 -10.73
N ARG A 355 -1.95 -10.48 -9.63
CA ARG A 355 -2.51 -10.42 -8.28
C ARG A 355 -3.19 -9.07 -7.98
N LEU A 356 -2.61 -7.97 -8.45
CA LEU A 356 -3.19 -6.65 -8.29
C LEU A 356 -4.45 -6.45 -9.12
N GLU A 357 -4.49 -6.95 -10.37
CA GLU A 357 -5.69 -6.96 -11.21
C GLU A 357 -6.84 -7.70 -10.52
N GLN A 358 -6.55 -8.86 -9.92
CA GLN A 358 -7.54 -9.59 -9.13
C GLN A 358 -8.13 -8.70 -8.03
N LEU A 359 -7.31 -7.95 -7.29
CA LEU A 359 -7.76 -7.04 -6.24
C LEU A 359 -8.53 -5.84 -6.78
N GLN A 360 -8.06 -5.23 -7.88
CA GLN A 360 -8.76 -4.15 -8.58
C GLN A 360 -10.20 -4.55 -8.85
N PHE A 361 -10.44 -5.72 -9.43
CA PHE A 361 -11.80 -6.13 -9.80
C PHE A 361 -12.62 -6.72 -8.64
N SER A 362 -12.02 -7.57 -7.81
CA SER A 362 -12.74 -8.28 -6.74
C SER A 362 -12.99 -7.44 -5.48
N VAL A 363 -12.14 -6.46 -5.20
CA VAL A 363 -12.24 -5.59 -4.02
C VAL A 363 -12.66 -4.20 -4.44
N TYR A 364 -11.83 -3.45 -5.17
CA TYR A 364 -12.07 -2.03 -5.41
C TYR A 364 -13.25 -1.78 -6.35
N VAL A 365 -13.29 -2.40 -7.52
CA VAL A 365 -14.42 -2.29 -8.45
C VAL A 365 -15.71 -2.82 -7.80
N HIS A 366 -15.64 -3.97 -7.14
CA HIS A 366 -16.83 -4.60 -6.56
C HIS A 366 -17.40 -3.85 -5.35
N GLN A 367 -16.55 -3.49 -4.38
CA GLN A 367 -16.96 -2.95 -3.10
C GLN A 367 -17.01 -1.42 -3.09
N LEU A 368 -16.22 -0.73 -3.93
CA LEU A 368 -16.15 0.72 -4.01
C LEU A 368 -16.80 1.25 -5.29
N CYS A 369 -16.21 0.98 -6.45
CA CYS A 369 -16.57 1.71 -7.67
C CYS A 369 -18.00 1.43 -8.14
N ARG A 370 -18.46 0.16 -8.10
CA ARG A 370 -19.84 -0.20 -8.48
C ARG A 370 -20.90 0.40 -7.56
N PRO A 371 -20.82 0.29 -6.22
CA PRO A 371 -21.77 0.94 -5.31
C PRO A 371 -21.76 2.46 -5.42
N VAL A 372 -20.58 3.08 -5.53
CA VAL A 372 -20.46 4.53 -5.72
C VAL A 372 -21.16 4.95 -7.01
N ARG A 373 -20.88 4.28 -8.14
CA ARG A 373 -21.54 4.60 -9.41
C ARG A 373 -23.05 4.40 -9.34
N ALA A 374 -23.52 3.37 -8.65
CA ALA A 374 -24.94 3.14 -8.47
C ALA A 374 -25.62 4.27 -7.68
N ALA A 375 -25.01 4.69 -6.57
CA ALA A 375 -25.51 5.79 -5.75
C ALA A 375 -25.43 7.13 -6.48
N TRP A 376 -24.30 7.42 -7.15
CA TRP A 376 -24.14 8.61 -7.99
C TRP A 376 -25.22 8.68 -9.08
N MET A 377 -25.48 7.57 -9.77
CA MET A 377 -26.49 7.52 -10.83
C MET A 377 -27.89 7.80 -10.29
N ASP A 378 -28.24 7.23 -9.12
CA ASP A 378 -29.52 7.52 -8.46
C ASP A 378 -29.63 9.03 -8.14
N MET A 379 -28.56 9.63 -7.61
CA MET A 379 -28.56 11.05 -7.25
C MET A 379 -28.57 11.97 -8.46
N ALA A 380 -27.85 11.65 -9.53
CA ALA A 380 -27.81 12.43 -10.76
C ALA A 380 -29.17 12.48 -11.45
N VAL A 381 -29.92 11.38 -11.43
CA VAL A 381 -31.29 11.35 -11.96
C VAL A 381 -32.26 12.08 -11.04
N LEU A 382 -32.16 11.87 -9.72
CA LEU A 382 -33.02 12.55 -8.74
C LEU A 382 -32.80 14.06 -8.69
N SER A 383 -31.58 14.53 -8.94
CA SER A 383 -31.27 15.96 -9.02
C SER A 383 -31.65 16.58 -10.37
N GLY A 384 -31.91 15.76 -11.38
CA GLY A 384 -32.12 16.22 -12.76
C GLY A 384 -30.82 16.61 -13.49
N ALA A 385 -29.65 16.32 -12.91
CA ALA A 385 -28.36 16.44 -13.60
C ALA A 385 -28.29 15.50 -14.82
N LEU A 386 -28.93 14.33 -14.72
CA LEU A 386 -29.18 13.43 -15.85
C LEU A 386 -30.69 13.27 -16.07
N GLN A 387 -31.18 13.65 -17.24
CA GLN A 387 -32.58 13.49 -17.62
C GLN A 387 -32.81 12.13 -18.28
N LEU A 388 -33.41 11.20 -17.53
CA LEU A 388 -33.66 9.82 -17.96
C LEU A 388 -35.04 9.36 -17.50
N ASP A 389 -36.05 9.53 -18.36
CA ASP A 389 -37.46 9.26 -18.04
C ASP A 389 -37.73 7.77 -17.72
N ASP A 390 -36.99 6.85 -18.34
CA ASP A 390 -37.14 5.40 -18.17
C ASP A 390 -36.14 4.79 -17.15
N TYR A 391 -35.41 5.63 -16.39
CA TYR A 391 -34.36 5.18 -15.48
C TYR A 391 -34.85 4.14 -14.46
N ALA A 392 -36.01 4.37 -13.83
CA ALA A 392 -36.53 3.47 -12.81
C ALA A 392 -36.79 2.05 -13.37
N ALA A 393 -37.25 1.95 -14.63
CA ALA A 393 -37.52 0.67 -15.29
C ALA A 393 -36.24 0.01 -15.83
N ARG A 394 -35.28 0.80 -16.33
CA ARG A 394 -34.08 0.32 -17.02
C ARG A 394 -32.79 0.58 -16.26
N ARG A 395 -32.86 0.85 -14.95
CA ARG A 395 -31.72 1.16 -14.07
C ARG A 395 -30.54 0.21 -14.27
N ARG A 396 -30.81 -1.09 -14.37
CA ARG A 396 -29.77 -2.11 -14.53
C ARG A 396 -29.00 -1.96 -15.84
N GLU A 397 -29.62 -1.46 -16.91
CA GLU A 397 -28.97 -1.22 -18.19
C GLU A 397 -28.04 -0.01 -18.12
N TYR A 398 -28.50 1.12 -17.55
CA TYR A 398 -27.68 2.31 -17.32
C TYR A 398 -26.50 2.05 -16.37
N LEU A 399 -26.65 1.10 -15.46
CA LEU A 399 -25.57 0.66 -14.56
C LEU A 399 -24.53 -0.24 -15.22
N ARG A 400 -24.71 -0.67 -16.47
CA ARG A 400 -23.70 -1.48 -17.18
C ARG A 400 -22.49 -0.63 -17.54
N THR A 401 -21.35 -1.00 -16.96
CA THR A 401 -20.10 -0.24 -17.07
C THR A 401 -18.96 -1.19 -17.26
N ARG A 402 -18.06 -0.85 -18.18
CA ARG A 402 -16.73 -1.44 -18.26
C ARG A 402 -15.83 -0.63 -17.33
N TRP A 403 -15.22 -1.28 -16.35
CA TRP A 403 -14.26 -0.63 -15.47
C TRP A 403 -12.87 -0.75 -16.07
N VAL A 404 -12.15 0.37 -16.15
CA VAL A 404 -10.85 0.45 -16.81
C VAL A 404 -9.82 0.95 -15.79
N PRO A 405 -9.04 0.05 -15.17
CA PRO A 405 -7.87 0.44 -14.41
C PRO A 405 -6.78 1.01 -15.31
N GLN A 406 -5.87 1.81 -14.74
CA GLN A 406 -4.69 2.27 -15.46
C GLN A 406 -3.85 1.08 -15.95
N GLY A 407 -3.52 1.05 -17.25
CA GLY A 407 -2.61 0.05 -17.79
C GLY A 407 -1.15 0.34 -17.42
N TRP A 408 -0.34 -0.72 -17.33
CA TRP A 408 1.09 -0.57 -17.09
C TRP A 408 1.84 -0.16 -18.35
N SER A 409 2.71 0.85 -18.23
CA SER A 409 3.64 1.24 -19.28
C SER A 409 4.61 0.11 -19.62
N TYR A 410 5.01 0.08 -20.88
CA TYR A 410 5.89 -0.92 -21.45
C TYR A 410 7.35 -0.69 -21.08
N ILE A 411 8.08 -1.79 -20.95
CA ILE A 411 9.52 -1.76 -20.67
C ILE A 411 10.30 -1.61 -21.98
N HIS A 412 9.87 -2.24 -23.09
CA HIS A 412 10.47 -2.07 -24.42
C HIS A 412 9.48 -1.41 -25.38
N PRO A 413 9.42 -0.06 -25.44
CA PRO A 413 8.35 0.65 -26.14
C PRO A 413 8.23 0.28 -27.63
N VAL A 414 9.33 -0.03 -28.31
CA VAL A 414 9.32 -0.36 -29.75
C VAL A 414 8.74 -1.76 -30.01
N GLN A 415 9.27 -2.78 -29.34
CA GLN A 415 8.85 -4.17 -29.56
C GLN A 415 7.38 -4.37 -29.18
N ASP A 416 6.96 -3.74 -28.08
CA ASP A 416 5.61 -3.87 -27.57
C ASP A 416 4.59 -3.15 -28.48
N VAL A 417 4.93 -1.98 -29.04
CA VAL A 417 4.09 -1.31 -30.06
C VAL A 417 3.98 -2.15 -31.34
N GLN A 418 5.09 -2.71 -31.82
CA GLN A 418 5.07 -3.61 -32.98
C GLN A 418 4.17 -4.82 -32.74
N SER A 419 4.28 -5.47 -31.56
CA SER A 419 3.43 -6.58 -31.17
C SER A 419 1.95 -6.20 -31.18
N ARG A 420 1.60 -5.04 -30.63
CA ARG A 420 0.21 -4.55 -30.61
C ARG A 420 -0.33 -4.27 -32.01
N THR A 421 0.46 -3.64 -32.88
CA THR A 421 0.07 -3.42 -34.26
C THR A 421 -0.17 -4.75 -34.97
N MET A 422 0.67 -5.75 -34.73
CA MET A 422 0.47 -7.11 -35.26
C MET A 422 -0.81 -7.76 -34.69
N GLU A 423 -1.09 -7.63 -33.39
CA GLU A 423 -2.32 -8.16 -32.76
C GLU A 423 -3.59 -7.50 -33.33
N ILE A 424 -3.57 -6.19 -33.54
CA ILE A 424 -4.68 -5.45 -34.14
C ILE A 424 -4.88 -5.90 -35.59
N ASN A 425 -3.80 -5.94 -36.38
CA ASN A 425 -3.85 -6.36 -37.78
C ASN A 425 -4.28 -7.82 -37.94
N ALA A 426 -3.94 -8.68 -36.98
CA ALA A 426 -4.37 -10.08 -36.92
C ALA A 426 -5.80 -10.26 -36.40
N GLY A 427 -6.47 -9.20 -35.95
CA GLY A 427 -7.82 -9.25 -35.37
C GLY A 427 -7.91 -9.90 -33.99
N LEU A 428 -6.78 -10.05 -33.29
CA LEU A 428 -6.72 -10.59 -31.93
C LEU A 428 -7.03 -9.52 -30.87
N ALA A 429 -6.84 -8.25 -31.20
CA ALA A 429 -7.15 -7.11 -30.36
C ALA A 429 -7.84 -6.00 -31.16
N SER A 430 -8.65 -5.18 -30.48
CA SER A 430 -9.22 -3.98 -31.10
C SER A 430 -8.41 -2.74 -30.74
N ARG A 431 -8.40 -1.75 -31.65
CA ARG A 431 -7.78 -0.45 -31.37
C ARG A 431 -8.40 0.23 -30.14
N SER A 432 -9.72 0.16 -29.99
CA SER A 432 -10.44 0.68 -28.82
C SER A 432 -9.98 0.05 -27.52
N GLU A 433 -9.72 -1.26 -27.50
CA GLU A 433 -9.15 -1.89 -26.32
C GLU A 433 -7.74 -1.38 -25.99
N MET A 434 -6.90 -1.16 -27.01
CA MET A 434 -5.54 -0.66 -26.81
C MET A 434 -5.50 0.79 -26.32
N CYS A 435 -6.37 1.67 -26.86
CA CYS A 435 -6.54 3.04 -26.36
C CYS A 435 -7.04 3.04 -24.90
N LEU A 436 -8.02 2.18 -24.58
CA LEU A 436 -8.55 2.10 -23.21
C LEU A 436 -7.48 1.64 -22.21
N ARG A 437 -6.58 0.72 -22.60
CA ARG A 437 -5.45 0.31 -21.76
C ARG A 437 -4.49 1.48 -21.46
N THR A 438 -4.41 2.47 -22.33
CA THR A 438 -3.63 3.70 -22.09
C THR A 438 -4.41 4.78 -21.35
N GLY A 439 -5.68 4.53 -21.02
CA GLY A 439 -6.54 5.44 -20.27
C GLY A 439 -7.38 6.39 -21.14
N THR A 440 -7.42 6.20 -22.46
CA THR A 440 -8.11 7.10 -23.40
C THR A 440 -9.16 6.34 -24.21
N ASP A 441 -10.26 7.00 -24.60
CA ASP A 441 -11.20 6.42 -25.55
C ASP A 441 -10.65 6.52 -26.99
N ALA A 442 -10.89 5.50 -27.81
CA ALA A 442 -10.54 5.54 -29.22
C ALA A 442 -11.30 6.65 -29.98
N GLU A 443 -12.54 6.96 -29.60
CA GLU A 443 -13.33 8.02 -30.26
C GLU A 443 -12.64 9.38 -30.06
N ILE A 444 -12.20 9.69 -28.84
CA ILE A 444 -11.45 10.92 -28.53
C ILE A 444 -10.13 10.98 -29.30
N VAL A 445 -9.38 9.87 -29.33
CA VAL A 445 -8.11 9.81 -30.07
C VAL A 445 -8.34 10.04 -31.57
N ASP A 446 -9.46 9.57 -32.13
CA ASP A 446 -9.78 9.78 -33.54
C ASP A 446 -10.12 11.25 -33.84
N GLU A 447 -10.88 11.89 -32.95
CA GLU A 447 -11.20 13.33 -33.03
C GLU A 447 -9.94 14.20 -32.91
N GLU A 448 -9.07 13.93 -31.94
CA GLU A 448 -7.80 14.63 -31.76
C GLU A 448 -6.87 14.44 -32.96
N ASN A 449 -6.74 13.21 -33.47
CA ASN A 449 -5.93 12.95 -34.67
C ASN A 449 -6.47 13.69 -35.90
N ALA A 450 -7.79 13.76 -36.07
CA ALA A 450 -8.40 14.50 -37.17
C ALA A 450 -8.14 16.01 -37.05
N ALA A 451 -8.27 16.58 -35.85
CA ALA A 451 -7.97 17.98 -35.57
C ALA A 451 -6.49 18.31 -35.77
N ASP A 452 -5.60 17.41 -35.34
CA ASP A 452 -4.15 17.53 -35.48
C ASP A 452 -3.72 17.45 -36.94
N ALA A 453 -4.31 16.54 -37.72
CA ALA A 453 -4.06 16.45 -39.15
C ALA A 453 -4.49 17.73 -39.88
N ALA A 454 -5.67 18.27 -39.56
CA ALA A 454 -6.14 19.54 -40.13
C ALA A 454 -5.24 20.72 -39.73
N ARG A 455 -4.77 20.76 -38.48
CA ARG A 455 -3.83 21.78 -37.98
C ARG A 455 -2.47 21.68 -38.66
N ALA A 456 -1.94 20.46 -38.82
CA ALA A 456 -0.67 20.21 -39.47
C ALA A 456 -0.67 20.65 -40.93
N ARG A 457 -1.73 20.33 -41.69
CA ARG A 457 -1.93 20.82 -43.06
C ARG A 457 -1.95 22.35 -43.12
N ARG A 458 -2.68 23.00 -42.21
CA ARG A 458 -2.74 24.48 -42.14
C ARG A 458 -1.39 25.12 -41.84
N LEU A 459 -0.56 24.48 -41.03
CA LEU A 459 0.75 24.97 -40.61
C LEU A 459 1.91 24.52 -41.52
N GLY A 460 1.65 23.70 -42.54
CA GLY A 460 2.69 23.13 -43.41
C GLY A 460 3.64 22.16 -42.68
N LEU A 461 3.17 21.50 -41.62
CA LEU A 461 3.95 20.52 -40.86
C LEU A 461 3.85 19.14 -41.52
N ASN A 462 4.99 18.49 -41.76
CA ASN A 462 5.04 17.18 -42.40
C ASN A 462 5.39 16.09 -41.38
N TYR A 463 4.41 15.28 -41.01
CA TYR A 463 4.57 14.08 -40.18
C TYR A 463 4.46 12.84 -41.08
N SER A 464 5.23 11.78 -40.80
CA SER A 464 5.21 10.53 -41.57
C SER A 464 3.84 9.81 -41.60
N THR A 465 2.95 10.14 -40.65
CA THR A 465 1.57 9.67 -40.61
C THR A 465 0.64 10.40 -41.56
N LEU A 466 1.02 11.60 -42.04
CA LEU A 466 0.23 12.40 -42.98
C LEU A 466 0.49 12.02 -44.44
N SER A 467 1.69 11.55 -44.77
CA SER A 467 2.05 11.17 -46.14
C SER A 467 1.25 10.00 -46.71
N ALA A 468 0.58 9.20 -45.87
CA ALA A 468 -0.28 8.11 -46.31
C ALA A 468 -1.70 8.57 -46.71
N PHE A 469 -2.11 9.79 -46.33
CA PHE A 469 -3.41 10.37 -46.68
C PHE A 469 -3.38 11.21 -47.96
N ASP A 470 -2.19 11.58 -48.43
CA ASP A 470 -1.97 12.38 -49.64
C ASP A 470 -1.86 11.53 -50.92
N GLU A 471 -1.95 10.20 -50.84
CA GLU A 471 -2.15 9.37 -52.04
C GLU A 471 -3.62 9.48 -52.48
N ASP A 472 -3.91 10.49 -53.29
CA ASP A 472 -5.18 10.60 -54.01
C ASP A 472 -5.36 9.36 -54.90
N PRO A 473 -6.41 8.52 -54.70
CA PRO A 473 -6.64 7.37 -55.55
C PRO A 473 -6.87 7.73 -57.02
N ASP A 474 -7.21 8.99 -57.32
CA ASP A 474 -7.42 9.50 -58.68
C ASP A 474 -6.11 9.87 -59.42
N GLU A 475 -4.94 9.93 -58.75
CA GLU A 475 -3.65 10.19 -59.44
C GLU A 475 -3.00 8.92 -60.04
N LYS A 476 -3.53 7.72 -59.76
CA LYS A 476 -3.01 6.46 -60.33
C LYS A 476 -3.74 6.01 -61.61
N GLU A 477 -4.76 6.75 -62.07
CA GLU A 477 -5.39 6.54 -63.38
C GLU A 477 -5.10 7.71 -64.34
N ASN A 478 -3.87 7.79 -64.83
CA ASN A 478 -3.62 8.29 -66.18
C ASN A 478 -2.44 7.51 -66.81
N PRO A 479 -2.65 6.87 -67.97
CA PRO A 479 -1.69 5.95 -68.59
C PRO A 479 -0.40 6.61 -69.11
#